data_AF-X1DPC3-F1
#
_entry.id   AF-X1DPC3-F1
#
_cell.length_a   1.000
_cell.length_b   1.000
_cell.length_c   1.000
_cell.angle_alpha   90.00
_cell.angle_beta   90.00
_cell.angle_gamma   90.00
#
_symmetry.space_group_name_H-M   'P 1'
#
loop_
_entity.id
_entity.type
_entity.pdbx_description
1 polymer ?
#
loop_
_entity_poly.entity_id
_entity_poly.type
_entity_poly.pdbx_seq_one_letter_code
_entity_poly.pdbx_strand_id
1 'polypeptide(L)' 'MILPDEWERYRGFDFGFTNPFVCLWLAKDKDNNWYVYREYYRPKTGIGEHIATVKRLSGAEKYIASYADPENAEDRAEMR' A
#
# COMPACT_ATOMS: atom_id res chain seq x y z
N MET A 1 5.11 7.34 13.47
CA MET A 1 6.18 8.16 12.85
C MET A 1 5.51 9.36 12.21
N ILE A 2 6.02 10.57 12.43
CA ILE A 2 5.57 11.76 11.69
C ILE A 2 6.53 11.92 10.52
N LEU A 3 6.00 11.96 9.30
CA LEU A 3 6.76 12.11 8.07
C LEU A 3 6.53 13.51 7.50
N PRO A 4 7.57 14.19 6.96
CA PRO A 4 7.38 15.43 6.25
C PRO A 4 6.44 15.27 5.05
N ASP A 5 5.56 16.25 4.83
CA ASP A 5 4.57 16.17 3.75
C ASP A 5 5.17 16.23 2.35
N GLU A 6 6.37 16.81 2.24
CA GLU A 6 7.13 16.90 1.00
C GLU A 6 7.76 15.57 0.56
N TRP A 7 7.78 14.55 1.43
CA TRP A 7 8.33 13.25 1.07
C TRP A 7 7.39 12.52 0.10
N GLU A 8 7.99 11.91 -0.91
CA GLU A 8 7.26 11.13 -1.91
C GLU A 8 6.69 9.88 -1.24
N ARG A 9 5.38 9.63 -1.41
CA ARG A 9 4.71 8.47 -0.83
C ARG A 9 4.38 7.44 -1.91
N TYR A 10 4.51 6.17 -1.55
CA TYR A 10 4.27 5.02 -2.40
C TYR A 10 3.50 3.94 -1.64
N ARG A 11 2.92 2.99 -2.38
CA ARG A 11 2.37 1.76 -1.80
C ARG A 11 2.87 0.54 -2.54
N GLY A 12 3.04 -0.56 -1.82
CA GLY A 12 3.28 -1.89 -2.38
C GLY A 12 2.21 -2.85 -1.91
N PHE A 13 1.71 -3.69 -2.80
CA PHE A 13 0.73 -4.73 -2.50
C PHE A 13 1.28 -6.09 -2.89
N ASP A 14 1.10 -7.07 -2.01
CA ASP A 14 1.28 -8.50 -2.29
C ASP A 14 -0.09 -9.15 -2.10
N PHE A 15 -0.62 -9.72 -3.17
CA PHE A 15 -1.96 -10.28 -3.19
C PHE A 15 -1.92 -11.77 -2.86
N GLY A 16 -2.71 -12.16 -1.86
CA GLY A 16 -2.83 -13.55 -1.50
C GLY A 16 -4.05 -13.82 -0.63
N PHE A 17 -4.50 -15.08 -0.64
CA PHE A 17 -5.57 -15.56 0.23
C PHE A 17 -5.05 -16.58 1.26
N THR A 18 -4.46 -17.68 0.77
CA THR A 18 -3.79 -18.69 1.63
C THR A 18 -2.48 -18.15 2.16
N ASN A 19 -1.62 -17.63 1.26
CA ASN A 19 -0.56 -16.71 1.64
C ASN A 19 -1.19 -15.33 1.89
N PRO A 20 -0.82 -14.60 2.94
CA PRO A 20 -1.63 -13.44 3.36
C PRO A 20 -1.46 -12.24 2.44
N PHE A 21 -2.52 -11.44 2.31
CA PHE A 21 -2.42 -10.14 1.66
C PHE A 21 -1.56 -9.19 2.50
N VAL A 22 -0.71 -8.42 1.82
CA VAL A 22 0.09 -7.37 2.44
C VAL A 22 -0.07 -6.05 1.69
N CYS A 23 -0.23 -4.96 2.43
CA CYS A 23 -0.05 -3.60 1.93
C CYS A 23 1.00 -2.88 2.76
N LEU A 24 2.03 -2.36 2.09
CA LEU A 24 3.05 -1.50 2.67
C LEU A 24 2.86 -0.08 2.19
N TRP A 25 2.94 0.88 3.10
CA TRP A 25 3.04 2.29 2.77
C TRP A 25 4.46 2.77 2.99
N LEU A 26 5.03 3.36 1.94
CA LEU A 26 6.43 3.75 1.91
C LEU A 26 6.55 5.26 1.68
N ALA A 27 7.57 5.86 2.27
CA ALA A 27 7.97 7.23 2.01
C ALA A 27 9.44 7.26 1.61
N LYS A 28 9.77 8.15 0.68
CA LYS A 28 11.12 8.38 0.18
C LYS A 28 11.52 9.82 0.46
N ASP A 29 12.64 10.02 1.14
CA ASP A 29 13.18 11.34 1.41
C ASP A 29 13.99 11.90 0.21
N LYS A 30 14.52 13.12 0.36
CA LYS A 30 15.32 13.80 -0.69
C LYS A 30 16.67 13.14 -0.94
N ASP A 31 17.16 12.35 0.01
CA ASP A 31 18.45 11.64 -0.07
C ASP A 31 18.27 10.20 -0.57
N ASN A 32 17.07 9.82 -0.98
CA ASN A 32 16.67 8.48 -1.47
C ASN A 32 16.64 7.38 -0.39
N ASN A 33 16.52 7.74 0.89
CA ASN A 33 16.21 6.76 1.92
C ASN A 33 14.73 6.36 1.84
N TRP A 34 14.46 5.06 1.98
CA TRP A 34 13.12 4.50 1.96
C TRP A 34 12.68 4.07 3.36
N TYR A 35 11.46 4.46 3.70
CA TYR A 35 10.85 4.18 5.00
C TYR A 35 9.52 3.48 4.82
N VAL A 36 9.37 2.29 5.39
CA VAL A 36 8.04 1.68 5.58
C VAL A 36 7.43 2.28 6.84
N TYR A 37 6.36 3.06 6.70
CA TYR A 37 5.75 3.79 7.82
C TYR A 37 4.41 3.21 8.26
N ARG A 38 3.80 2.34 7.46
CA ARG A 38 2.59 1.58 7.80
C ARG A 38 2.59 0.25 7.06
N GLU A 39 2.06 -0.77 7.73
CA GLU A 39 1.84 -2.11 7.19
C GLU A 39 0.40 -2.54 7.51
N TYR A 40 -0.21 -3.23 6.56
CA TYR A 40 -1.46 -3.97 6.75
C TYR A 40 -1.24 -5.40 6.24
N TYR A 41 -1.32 -6.36 7.16
CA TYR A 41 -1.11 -7.78 6.90
C TYR A 41 -2.35 -8.57 7.35
N ARG A 42 -3.02 -9.26 6.42
CA ARG A 42 -4.21 -10.07 6.75
C ARG A 42 -4.34 -11.34 5.90
N PRO A 43 -4.43 -12.53 6.53
CA PRO A 43 -4.73 -13.78 5.84
C PRO A 43 -6.23 -13.96 5.58
N LYS A 44 -6.58 -14.85 4.64
CA LYS A 44 -7.93 -15.43 4.48
C LYS A 44 -9.09 -14.41 4.47
N THR A 45 -8.88 -13.27 3.85
CA THR A 45 -9.82 -12.16 3.80
C THR A 45 -10.19 -11.88 2.34
N GLY A 46 -11.42 -11.44 2.08
CA GLY A 46 -11.89 -11.16 0.73
C GLY A 46 -11.27 -9.87 0.15
N ILE A 47 -11.06 -9.83 -1.16
CA ILE A 47 -10.44 -8.68 -1.84
C ILE A 47 -11.15 -7.35 -1.57
N GLY A 48 -12.49 -7.34 -1.52
CA GLY A 48 -13.27 -6.14 -1.21
C GLY A 48 -13.00 -5.56 0.18
N GLU A 49 -12.75 -6.41 1.18
CA GLU A 49 -12.41 -5.98 2.54
C GLU A 49 -10.97 -5.42 2.60
N HIS A 50 -10.04 -6.00 1.84
CA HIS A 50 -8.70 -5.43 1.68
C HIS A 50 -8.76 -4.03 1.06
N ILE A 51 -9.52 -3.86 -0.03
CA ILE A 51 -9.69 -2.56 -0.71
C ILE A 51 -10.27 -1.52 0.27
N ALA A 52 -11.37 -1.85 0.95
CA ALA A 52 -12.00 -0.95 1.91
C ALA A 52 -11.05 -0.55 3.05
N THR A 53 -10.28 -1.50 3.57
CA THR A 53 -9.33 -1.26 4.65
C THR A 53 -8.15 -0.42 4.18
N VAL A 54 -7.57 -0.73 3.02
CA VAL A 54 -6.47 0.04 2.43
C VAL A 54 -6.91 1.48 2.18
N LYS A 55 -8.09 1.72 1.59
CA LYS A 55 -8.62 3.08 1.36
C LYS A 55 -8.81 3.85 2.68
N ARG A 56 -9.40 3.19 3.68
CA ARG A 56 -9.58 3.77 5.01
C ARG A 56 -8.25 4.14 5.68
N LEU A 57 -7.24 3.26 5.59
CA LEU A 57 -5.92 3.48 6.18
C LEU A 57 -5.11 4.53 5.43
N SER A 58 -5.25 4.60 4.09
CA SER A 58 -4.62 5.64 3.27
C SER A 58 -5.19 7.04 3.53
N GLY A 59 -6.47 7.15 3.89
CA GLY A 59 -7.10 8.43 4.19
C GLY A 59 -6.99 9.43 3.03
N ALA A 60 -6.48 10.63 3.31
CA ALA A 60 -6.29 11.69 2.31
C ALA A 60 -4.85 11.76 1.74
N GLU A 61 -4.00 10.78 2.06
CA GLU A 61 -2.62 10.74 1.56
C GLU A 61 -2.61 10.56 0.04
N LYS A 62 -1.66 11.25 -0.62
CA LYS A 62 -1.43 11.13 -2.07
C LYS A 62 -0.20 10.28 -2.31
N TYR A 63 -0.30 9.34 -3.25
CA TYR A 63 0.80 8.44 -3.62
C TYR A 63 1.25 8.72 -5.05
N ILE A 64 2.55 8.81 -5.25
CA ILE A 64 3.17 8.93 -6.57
C ILE A 64 2.88 7.68 -7.41
N ALA A 65 3.02 6.51 -6.79
CA ALA A 65 2.69 5.24 -7.42
C ALA A 65 2.24 4.20 -6.41
N SER A 66 1.60 3.16 -6.92
CA SER A 66 1.33 1.93 -6.18
C SER A 66 1.77 0.75 -7.04
N TYR A 67 2.49 -0.19 -6.44
CA TYR A 67 3.11 -1.34 -7.09
C TYR A 67 2.46 -2.64 -6.61
N ALA A 68 2.41 -3.62 -7.50
CA ALA A 68 2.00 -4.99 -7.22
C ALA A 68 2.54 -5.88 -8.34
N ASP A 69 2.51 -7.20 -8.13
CA ASP A 69 2.86 -8.16 -9.18
C ASP A 69 2.00 -7.97 -10.46
N PRO A 70 2.56 -8.26 -11.64
CA PRO A 70 1.88 -8.01 -12.92
C PRO A 70 0.54 -8.72 -13.04
N GLU A 71 0.42 -9.91 -12.44
CA GLU A 71 -0.78 -10.75 -12.45
C GLU A 71 -1.96 -10.10 -11.72
N ASN A 72 -1.71 -9.18 -10.78
CA ASN A 72 -2.73 -8.46 -10.01
C ASN A 72 -2.89 -7.00 -10.45
N ALA A 73 -2.65 -6.70 -11.72
CA ALA A 73 -2.76 -5.35 -12.24
C ALA A 73 -4.19 -4.77 -12.12
N GLU A 74 -5.21 -5.60 -12.28
CA GLU A 74 -6.63 -5.23 -12.12
C GLU A 74 -6.97 -4.92 -10.66
N ASP A 75 -6.66 -5.83 -9.73
CA ASP A 75 -6.91 -5.61 -8.30
C ASP A 75 -6.18 -4.37 -7.76
N ARG A 76 -4.95 -4.13 -8.23
CA ARG A 76 -4.18 -2.91 -7.90
C ARG A 76 -4.88 -1.64 -8.37
N ALA A 77 -5.58 -1.67 -9.51
CA ALA A 77 -6.31 -0.51 -10.01
C ALA A 77 -7.45 -0.14 -9.06
N GLU A 78 -8.13 -1.13 -8.48
CA GLU A 78 -9.23 -0.94 -7.51
C GLU A 78 -8.76 -0.38 -6.15
N MET A 79 -7.48 -0.54 -5.81
CA MET A 79 -6.86 -0.03 -4.57
C MET A 79 -6.58 1.49 -4.59
N ARG A 80 -6.76 2.14 -5.74
CA ARG A 80 -6.51 3.59 -5.93
C ARG A 80 -7.63 4.45 -5.35
#